data_AF-A0A353BYQ0-F1
#
_entry.id   AF-A0A353BYQ0-F1
#
_cell.length_a   1.000
_cell.length_b   1.000
_cell.length_c   1.000
_cell.angle_alpha   90.00
_cell.angle_beta   90.00
_cell.angle_gamma   90.00
#
_symmetry.space_group_name_H-M   'P 1'
#
loop_
_entity.id
_entity.type
_entity.pdbx_description
1 polymer ?
#
loop_
_entity_poly.entity_id
_entity_poly.type
_entity_poly.pdbx_seq_one_letter_code
_entity_poly.pdbx_strand_id
1 'polypeptide(L)'
;MDSKRSKDFGRNFFFKNTNQLFYVKMENDLTANAGSVMKRGIKMAKPAILVQNLIRDFDTFRAVDDISLEVQRGTNLGILGPPKAGKTTFIRLILGLIAPTSGQIEV
;
A
#
# COMPACT_ATOMS: atom_id res chain seq x y z
N MET A 1 24.45 0.75 -0.70
CA MET A 1 24.48 2.19 -0.34
C MET A 1 23.34 2.86 -1.10
N ASP A 2 22.15 3.09 -0.58
CA ASP A 2 21.69 3.10 0.81
C ASP A 2 20.28 2.55 0.92
N SER A 3 20.06 1.77 1.97
CA SER A 3 18.77 1.27 2.39
C SER A 3 17.90 2.45 2.82
N LYS A 4 16.91 2.85 2.02
CA LYS A 4 15.86 3.75 2.49
C LYS A 4 14.80 2.95 3.22
N ARG A 5 15.20 2.47 4.41
CA ARG A 5 14.31 1.98 5.46
C ARG A 5 13.43 3.13 5.92
N SER A 6 12.14 2.89 5.83
CA SER A 6 11.06 3.42 6.66
C SER A 6 11.55 4.08 7.95
N LYS A 7 11.29 5.39 8.09
CA LYS A 7 11.24 6.05 9.40
C LYS A 7 9.77 6.33 9.69
N ASP A 8 9.27 5.62 10.69
CA ASP A 8 7.90 5.64 11.17
C ASP A 8 7.51 7.02 11.72
N PHE A 9 6.53 7.67 11.07
CA PHE A 9 5.77 8.78 11.65
C PHE A 9 4.37 8.78 11.00
N GLY A 10 3.49 7.90 11.51
CA GLY A 10 2.28 7.46 10.80
C GLY A 10 2.68 6.60 9.60
N ARG A 11 2.01 5.46 9.34
CA ARG A 11 2.45 4.53 8.29
C ARG A 11 2.29 5.17 6.91
N ASN A 12 3.35 5.84 6.46
CA ASN A 12 3.49 6.46 5.16
C ASN A 12 4.46 5.57 4.37
N PHE A 13 3.94 4.86 3.38
CA PHE A 13 4.77 4.08 2.48
C PHE A 13 5.14 4.93 1.28
N PHE A 14 6.44 5.13 1.05
CA PHE A 14 6.94 5.89 -0.10
C PHE A 14 7.30 4.93 -1.22
N PHE A 15 6.76 5.18 -2.40
CA PHE A 15 7.04 4.42 -3.60
C PHE A 15 7.60 5.36 -4.68
N LYS A 16 8.62 4.88 -5.39
CA LYS A 16 9.29 5.64 -6.44
C LYS A 16 8.90 5.02 -7.78
N ASN A 17 8.26 5.77 -8.65
CA ASN A 17 8.08 5.37 -10.06
C ASN A 17 9.02 6.22 -10.90
N THR A 18 9.99 5.59 -11.58
CA THR A 18 10.92 6.09 -12.63
C THR A 18 11.64 7.42 -12.35
N ASN A 19 10.96 8.50 -11.92
CA ASN A 19 11.51 9.74 -11.36
C ASN A 19 10.56 10.52 -10.40
N GLN A 20 9.44 9.94 -9.98
CA GLN A 20 8.43 10.58 -9.13
C GLN A 20 8.16 9.77 -7.86
N LEU A 21 8.13 10.45 -6.71
CA LEU A 21 7.72 9.88 -5.43
C LEU A 21 6.22 10.07 -5.24
N PHE A 22 5.51 8.99 -4.94
CA PHE A 22 4.18 9.05 -4.35
C PHE A 22 4.18 8.26 -3.05
N TYR A 23 3.26 8.58 -2.15
CA TYR A 23 3.17 7.87 -0.89
C TYR A 23 1.74 7.45 -0.58
N VAL A 24 1.64 6.38 0.18
CA VAL A 24 0.40 5.81 0.68
C VAL A 24 0.32 6.13 2.16
N LYS A 25 -0.68 6.91 2.55
CA LYS A 25 -0.98 7.20 3.95
C LYS A 25 -2.01 6.19 4.44
N MET A 26 -1.68 5.49 5.53
CA MET A 26 -2.62 4.62 6.21
C MET A 26 -3.00 5.22 7.56
N GLU A 27 -4.29 5.44 7.77
CA GLU A 27 -4.84 5.88 9.04
C GLU A 27 -5.77 4.80 9.59
N ASN A 28 -5.59 4.47 10.87
CA ASN A 28 -6.49 3.58 11.59
C ASN A 28 -7.22 4.39 12.64
N ASP A 29 -8.55 4.46 12.53
CA ASP A 29 -9.41 5.04 13.56
C ASP A 29 -9.60 4.03 14.70
N LEU A 30 -8.59 3.88 15.56
CA LEU A 30 -8.66 3.00 16.75
C LEU A 30 -9.34 3.68 17.97
N THR A 31 -9.97 4.83 17.81
CA THR A 31 -10.50 5.66 18.92
C THR A 31 -11.89 5.27 19.43
N ALA A 32 -12.56 4.24 18.93
CA ALA A 32 -13.94 3.97 19.37
C ALA A 32 -14.09 3.04 20.59
N ASN A 33 -13.13 2.17 20.98
CA ASN A 33 -13.32 1.22 22.10
C ASN A 33 -12.04 0.56 22.65
N ALA A 34 -10.93 1.29 22.76
CA ALA A 34 -9.62 0.73 23.13
C ALA A 34 -9.52 0.15 24.56
N GLY A 35 -10.44 0.49 25.47
CA GLY A 35 -10.38 0.06 26.88
C GLY A 35 -10.73 -1.41 27.15
N SER A 36 -11.56 -2.03 26.31
CA SER A 36 -12.22 -3.31 26.66
C SER A 36 -11.76 -4.51 25.81
N VAL A 37 -11.10 -4.27 24.68
CA VAL A 37 -10.80 -5.30 23.66
C VAL A 37 -9.36 -5.83 23.77
N MET A 38 -8.43 -5.08 24.37
CA MET A 38 -7.00 -5.43 24.41
C MET A 38 -6.66 -6.73 25.17
N LYS A 39 -7.59 -7.32 25.93
CA LYS A 39 -7.37 -8.53 26.75
C LYS A 39 -7.91 -9.85 26.18
N ARG A 40 -8.65 -9.85 25.07
CA ARG A 40 -9.15 -11.11 24.48
C ARG A 40 -8.52 -11.35 23.12
N GLY A 41 -7.52 -12.23 23.11
CA GLY A 41 -6.80 -12.79 21.96
C GLY A 41 -7.26 -12.28 20.59
N ILE A 42 -6.69 -11.15 20.15
CA ILE A 42 -6.78 -10.75 18.76
C ILE A 42 -5.92 -11.74 17.98
N LYS A 43 -6.54 -12.84 17.54
CA LYS A 43 -6.02 -13.63 16.43
C LYS A 43 -5.80 -12.60 15.32
N MET A 44 -4.54 -12.36 14.93
CA MET A 44 -4.22 -11.35 13.90
C MET A 44 -5.06 -11.68 12.67
N ALA A 45 -6.11 -10.89 12.44
CA ALA A 45 -7.04 -11.16 11.37
C ALA A 45 -6.29 -11.01 10.04
N LYS A 46 -6.63 -11.85 9.05
CA LYS A 46 -6.06 -11.74 7.71
C LYS A 46 -6.26 -10.30 7.20
N PRO A 47 -5.20 -9.66 6.64
CA PRO A 47 -5.31 -8.31 6.10
C PRO A 47 -6.44 -8.21 5.07
N ALA A 48 -6.98 -7.00 4.91
CA ALA A 48 -7.98 -6.70 3.90
C ALA A 48 -7.38 -6.59 2.51
N ILE A 49 -6.12 -6.16 2.41
CA ILE A 49 -5.36 -6.12 1.17
C ILE A 49 -3.91 -6.49 1.50
N LEU A 50 -3.36 -7.47 0.79
CA LEU A 50 -1.95 -7.84 0.82
C LEU A 50 -1.37 -7.67 -0.58
N VAL A 51 -0.32 -6.86 -0.69
CA VAL A 51 0.40 -6.60 -1.94
C VAL A 51 1.85 -6.98 -1.74
N GLN A 52 2.40 -7.80 -2.65
CA GLN A 52 3.78 -8.30 -2.56
C GLN A 52 4.52 -8.08 -3.88
N ASN A 53 5.63 -7.33 -3.81
CA ASN A 53 6.57 -7.06 -4.90
C ASN A 53 5.88 -6.68 -6.22
N LEU A 54 4.86 -5.83 -6.10
CA LEU A 54 3.98 -5.51 -7.21
C LEU A 54 4.70 -4.60 -8.21
N ILE A 55 4.75 -5.04 -9.47
CA ILE A 55 5.31 -4.29 -10.59
C ILE A 55 4.26 -4.21 -11.70
N ARG A 56 4.21 -3.06 -12.36
CA ARG A 56 3.43 -2.88 -13.59
C ARG A 56 4.21 -2.06 -14.61
N ASP A 57 4.60 -2.72 -15.70
CA ASP A 57 5.34 -2.16 -16.82
C ASP A 57 4.46 -2.02 -18.06
N PHE A 58 4.29 -0.80 -18.54
CA PHE A 58 3.76 -0.54 -19.88
C PHE A 58 4.91 -0.45 -20.87
N ASP A 59 4.62 -0.63 -22.16
CA ASP A 59 5.62 -0.77 -23.24
C ASP A 59 6.79 0.23 -23.13
N THR A 60 6.51 1.49 -22.79
CA THR A 60 7.50 2.56 -22.73
C THR A 60 7.85 3.04 -21.33
N PHE A 61 7.16 2.59 -20.27
CA PHE A 61 7.40 3.07 -18.91
C PHE A 61 6.90 2.12 -17.80
N ARG A 62 7.60 2.12 -16.67
CA ARG A 62 7.16 1.46 -15.43
C ARG A 62 6.14 2.33 -14.70
N ALA A 63 4.94 1.83 -14.45
CA ALA A 63 3.88 2.54 -13.74
C ALA A 63 3.84 2.25 -12.23
N VAL A 64 4.24 1.05 -11.84
CA VAL A 64 4.33 0.62 -10.45
C VAL A 64 5.65 -0.14 -10.29
N ASP A 65 6.43 0.22 -9.28
CA ASP A 65 7.79 -0.28 -9.07
C ASP A 65 7.95 -0.80 -7.65
N ASP A 66 8.00 -2.13 -7.53
CA ASP A 66 8.25 -2.90 -6.31
C ASP A 66 7.46 -2.43 -5.09
N ILE A 67 6.13 -2.44 -5.20
CA ILE A 67 5.24 -2.08 -4.09
C ILE A 67 4.94 -3.32 -3.26
N SER A 68 5.24 -3.25 -1.96
CA SER A 68 4.78 -4.22 -0.97
C SER A 68 4.08 -3.48 0.18
N LEU A 69 2.84 -3.85 0.46
CA LEU A 69 2.07 -3.25 1.56
C LEU A 69 0.98 -4.18 2.09
N GLU A 70 0.60 -3.94 3.34
CA GLU A 70 -0.49 -4.63 4.02
C GLU A 70 -1.49 -3.61 4.54
N VAL A 71 -2.76 -3.75 4.14
CA VAL A 71 -3.87 -2.92 4.61
C VAL A 71 -4.71 -3.76 5.55
N GLN A 72 -4.82 -3.31 6.80
CA GLN A 72 -5.63 -3.97 7.81
C GLN A 72 -7.11 -3.62 7.61
N ARG A 73 -8.00 -4.47 8.12
CA ARG A 73 -9.44 -4.15 8.11
C ARG A 73 -9.69 -2.90 8.98
N GLY A 74 -10.51 -1.99 8.48
CA GLY A 74 -10.78 -0.70 9.14
C GLY A 74 -9.70 0.36 8.92
N THR A 75 -8.71 0.11 8.05
CA THR A 75 -7.73 1.13 7.62
C THR A 75 -8.29 2.00 6.51
N ASN A 76 -8.22 3.32 6.68
CA ASN A 76 -8.42 4.28 5.62
C ASN A 76 -7.13 4.42 4.81
N LEU A 77 -7.18 4.07 3.53
CA LEU A 77 -6.04 4.11 2.60
C LEU A 77 -6.10 5.35 1.71
N GLY A 78 -5.20 6.31 1.94
CA GLY A 78 -5.01 7.47 1.08
C GLY A 78 -3.82 7.30 0.14
N ILE A 79 -3.99 7.58 -1.15
CA ILE A 79 -2.90 7.55 -2.14
C ILE A 79 -2.61 8.97 -2.62
N LEU A 80 -1.41 9.49 -2.34
CA LEU A 80 -1.03 10.87 -2.63
C LEU A 80 0.23 10.94 -3.49
N GLY A 81 0.28 11.90 -4.42
CA GLY A 81 1.45 12.13 -5.27
C GLY A 81 1.14 12.98 -6.51
N PRO A 82 2.16 13.39 -7.28
CA PRO A 82 2.00 14.24 -8.47
C PRO A 82 1.22 13.53 -9.60
N PRO A 83 0.68 14.28 -10.59
CA PRO A 83 0.11 13.68 -11.79
C PRO A 83 1.08 12.71 -12.45
N LYS A 84 0.56 11.59 -12.97
CA LYS A 84 1.33 10.51 -13.63
C LYS A 84 2.25 9.68 -12.72
N ALA A 85 2.22 9.85 -11.40
CA ALA A 85 3.01 9.03 -10.48
C ALA A 85 2.60 7.53 -10.40
N GLY A 86 1.55 7.09 -11.11
CA GLY A 86 1.09 5.70 -11.08
C GLY A 86 -0.08 5.41 -10.12
N LYS A 87 -0.65 6.41 -9.46
CA LYS A 87 -1.76 6.25 -8.48
C LYS A 87 -2.97 5.50 -9.05
N THR A 88 -3.51 5.97 -10.17
CA THR A 88 -4.67 5.34 -10.83
C THR A 88 -4.34 3.92 -11.30
N THR A 89 -3.11 3.69 -11.75
CA THR A 89 -2.65 2.34 -12.12
C THR A 89 -2.64 1.42 -10.90
N PHE A 90 -2.13 1.89 -9.76
CA PHE A 90 -2.11 1.13 -8.51
C PHE A 90 -3.54 0.79 -8.02
N ILE A 91 -4.47 1.75 -8.07
CA ILE A 91 -5.88 1.50 -7.74
C ILE A 91 -6.48 0.44 -8.68
N ARG A 92 -6.24 0.55 -9.98
CA ARG A 92 -6.72 -0.44 -10.97
C ARG A 92 -6.16 -1.83 -10.73
N LEU A 93 -4.91 -1.95 -10.27
CA LEU A 93 -4.30 -3.22 -9.90
C LEU A 93 -4.99 -3.85 -8.68
N ILE A 94 -5.18 -3.07 -7.60
CA ILE A 94 -5.89 -3.55 -6.39
C ILE A 94 -7.31 -4.00 -6.72
N LEU A 95 -8.02 -3.24 -7.56
CA LEU A 95 -9.38 -3.56 -7.98
C LEU A 95 -9.46 -4.74 -8.97
N GLY A 96 -8.33 -5.33 -9.37
CA GLY A 96 -8.29 -6.42 -10.34
C GLY A 96 -8.68 -6.00 -11.77
N LEU A 97 -8.71 -4.70 -12.07
CA LEU A 97 -9.10 -4.16 -13.37
C LEU A 97 -7.98 -4.27 -14.41
N ILE A 98 -6.73 -4.39 -13.97
CA ILE A 98 -5.58 -4.69 -14.81
C ILE A 98 -4.70 -5.71 -14.09
N ALA A 99 -4.03 -6.58 -14.85
CA ALA A 99 -3.09 -7.53 -14.30
C ALA A 99 -1.74 -6.86 -13.96
N PRO A 100 -1.05 -7.32 -12.91
CA PRO A 100 0.35 -6.94 -12.68
C PRO A 100 1.26 -7.53 -13.76
N THR A 101 2.41 -6.89 -13.97
CA THR A 101 3.50 -7.48 -14.73
C THR A 101 4.21 -8.55 -13.90
N SER A 102 4.39 -8.28 -12.60
CA SER A 102 4.86 -9.27 -11.62
C SER A 102 4.38 -8.92 -10.21
N GLY A 103 4.52 -9.87 -9.29
CA GLY A 103 4.04 -9.74 -7.91
C GLY A 103 2.62 -10.24 -7.74
N GLN A 104 2.08 -10.08 -6.53
CA GLN A 104 0.78 -10.64 -6.15
C GLN A 104 -0.06 -9.63 -5.36
N ILE A 105 -1.38 -9.77 -5.50
CA ILE A 105 -2.39 -9.01 -4.77
C ILE A 105 -3.43 -10.01 -4.25
N GLU A 106 -3.74 -9.89 -2.97
CA GLU A 106 -4.80 -10.63 -2.29
C GLU A 106 -5.70 -9.64 -1.54
N VAL A 107 -7.03 -9.83 -1.64
CA VAL A 107 -8.08 -8.97 -1.04
C VAL A 107 -9.04 -9.82 -0.22
#